data_AF-A0A367EVU9-F1
#
_entry.id   AF-A0A367EVU9-F1
#
_cell.length_a   1.000
_cell.length_b   1.000
_cell.length_c   1.000
_cell.angle_alpha   90.00
_cell.angle_beta   90.00
_cell.angle_gamma   90.00
#
_symmetry.space_group_name_H-M   'P 1'
#
loop_
_entity.id
_entity.type
_entity.pdbx_description
1 polymer ?
#
loop_
_entity_poly.entity_id
_entity_poly.type
_entity_poly.pdbx_seq_one_letter_code
_entity_poly.pdbx_strand_id
1 'polypeptide(L)' 'MTNEEDRRKQHRHRHKQRVLRGIDDELAADFDAATRQAGSDRSTVTRQLWEWYVGRPAAHLPERPGADDL' A
#
# COMPACT_ATOMS: atom_id res chain seq x y z
N MET A 1 4.02 -31.89 7.25
CA MET A 1 3.14 -31.96 6.07
C MET A 1 1.94 -31.08 6.36
N THR A 2 1.92 -29.86 5.83
CA THR A 2 0.83 -28.91 6.11
C THR A 2 -0.41 -29.36 5.33
N ASN A 3 -1.53 -29.55 6.02
CA ASN A 3 -2.74 -30.14 5.47
C ASN A 3 -3.36 -29.19 4.44
N GLU A 4 -3.94 -29.73 3.35
CA GLU A 4 -4.57 -28.97 2.24
C GLU A 4 -5.59 -27.92 2.76
N GLU A 5 -6.20 -28.22 3.89
CA GLU A 5 -7.15 -27.38 4.62
C GLU A 5 -6.54 -26.10 5.21
N ASP A 6 -5.29 -26.16 5.68
CA ASP A 6 -4.57 -25.01 6.22
C ASP A 6 -4.16 -24.02 5.11
N ARG A 7 -3.85 -24.53 3.91
CA ARG A 7 -3.62 -23.67 2.72
C ARG A 7 -4.88 -22.90 2.33
N ARG A 8 -6.06 -23.51 2.42
CA ARG A 8 -7.34 -22.85 2.09
C ARG A 8 -7.73 -21.75 3.08
N LYS A 9 -7.35 -21.87 4.36
CA LYS A 9 -7.66 -20.85 5.39
C LYS A 9 -6.80 -19.58 5.28
N GLN A 10 -5.62 -19.64 4.67
CA GLN A 10 -4.67 -18.51 4.62
C GLN A 10 -5.09 -17.38 3.66
N HIS A 11 -6.03 -17.61 2.75
CA HIS A 11 -6.43 -16.62 1.73
C HIS A 11 -7.60 -15.71 2.12
N ARG A 12 -8.01 -15.68 3.39
CA ARG A 12 -9.08 -14.77 3.84
C ARG A 12 -8.50 -13.40 4.22
N HIS A 13 -8.23 -12.58 3.22
CA HIS A 13 -7.95 -11.16 3.47
C HIS A 13 -9.19 -10.48 4.08
N ARG A 14 -8.99 -9.72 5.17
CA ARG A 14 -10.07 -8.97 5.84
C ARG A 14 -10.77 -7.97 4.91
N HIS A 15 -10.06 -7.50 3.89
CA HIS A 15 -10.55 -6.56 2.89
C HIS A 15 -10.33 -7.10 1.47
N LYS A 16 -11.23 -6.71 0.55
CA LYS A 16 -11.10 -7.05 -0.88
C LYS A 16 -9.82 -6.43 -1.45
N GLN A 17 -8.98 -7.27 -2.06
CA GLN A 17 -7.80 -6.81 -2.77
C GLN A 17 -8.16 -6.11 -4.07
N ARG A 18 -7.40 -5.06 -4.41
CA ARG A 18 -7.50 -4.34 -5.68
C ARG A 18 -6.13 -4.41 -6.36
N VAL A 19 -6.09 -4.93 -7.57
CA VAL A 19 -4.85 -5.12 -8.33
C VAL A 19 -4.60 -3.90 -9.20
N LEU A 20 -3.44 -3.28 -9.02
CA LEU A 20 -2.90 -2.25 -9.92
C LEU A 20 -2.05 -2.93 -11.00
N ARG A 21 -2.11 -2.42 -12.23
CA ARG A 21 -1.38 -2.97 -13.39
C ARG A 21 -0.39 -1.93 -13.93
N GLY A 22 0.69 -2.40 -14.55
CA GLY A 22 1.70 -1.53 -15.16
C GLY A 22 2.67 -0.88 -14.16
N ILE A 23 2.82 -1.46 -12.98
CA ILE A 23 3.82 -1.06 -11.97
C ILE A 23 4.94 -2.09 -12.08
N ASP A 24 6.16 -1.63 -12.36
CA ASP A 24 7.35 -2.48 -12.35
C ASP A 24 7.84 -2.75 -10.91
N ASP A 25 8.73 -3.74 -10.79
CA ASP A 25 9.23 -4.20 -9.49
C ASP A 25 10.08 -3.14 -8.77
N GLU A 26 10.79 -2.29 -9.52
CA GLU A 26 11.63 -1.22 -8.98
C GLU A 26 10.75 -0.13 -8.33
N LEU A 27 9.75 0.36 -9.05
CA LEU A 27 8.78 1.32 -8.53
C LEU A 27 8.01 0.75 -7.34
N ALA A 28 7.66 -0.54 -7.37
CA ALA A 28 6.99 -1.19 -6.24
C ALA A 28 7.88 -1.24 -4.98
N ALA A 29 9.19 -1.47 -5.14
CA ALA A 29 10.17 -1.49 -4.06
C ALA A 29 10.43 -0.08 -3.50
N ASP A 30 10.62 0.91 -4.38
CA ASP A 30 10.83 2.31 -4.00
C ASP A 30 9.63 2.87 -3.25
N PHE A 31 8.41 2.57 -3.72
CA PHE A 31 7.20 2.97 -3.02
C PHE A 31 7.08 2.32 -1.65
N ASP A 32 7.42 1.03 -1.52
CA ASP A 32 7.43 0.36 -0.21
C ASP A 32 8.45 1.00 0.73
N ALA A 33 9.67 1.28 0.26
CA ALA A 33 10.71 1.95 1.03
C ALA A 33 10.28 3.35 1.50
N ALA A 34 9.75 4.18 0.59
CA ALA A 34 9.27 5.51 0.91
C ALA A 34 8.12 5.49 1.93
N THR A 35 7.17 4.56 1.78
CA THR A 35 6.06 4.44 2.75
C THR A 35 6.55 4.04 4.14
N ARG A 36 7.59 3.20 4.24
CA ARG A 36 8.22 2.82 5.51
C ARG A 36 9.01 3.96 6.14
N GLN A 37 9.75 4.74 5.35
CA GLN A 37 10.45 5.94 5.84
C GLN A 37 9.47 6.95 6.46
N ALA A 38 8.28 7.07 5.87
CA ALA A 38 7.19 7.89 6.41
C ALA A 38 6.44 7.25 7.60
N GLY A 39 6.90 6.10 8.13
CA GLY A 39 6.23 5.39 9.23
C GLY A 39 4.87 4.81 8.87
N SER A 40 4.64 4.51 7.58
CA SER A 40 3.38 4.03 7.03
C SER A 40 3.56 2.74 6.22
N ASP A 41 2.53 2.40 5.43
CA ASP A 41 2.53 1.26 4.52
C ASP A 41 1.87 1.61 3.18
N ARG A 42 2.15 0.79 2.15
CA ARG A 42 1.61 0.96 0.80
C ARG A 42 0.10 1.06 0.73
N SER A 43 -0.63 0.26 1.52
CA SER A 43 -2.10 0.26 1.51
C SER A 43 -2.65 1.55 2.10
N THR A 44 -2.07 2.03 3.19
CA THR A 44 -2.45 3.28 3.85
C THR A 44 -2.24 4.48 2.93
N VAL A 45 -1.05 4.61 2.32
CA VAL A 45 -0.73 5.73 1.42
C VAL A 45 -1.55 5.66 0.12
N THR A 46 -1.72 4.47 -0.47
CA THR A 46 -2.56 4.29 -1.68
C THR A 46 -4.02 4.70 -1.41
N ARG A 47 -4.56 4.31 -0.25
CA ARG A 47 -5.92 4.72 0.14
C ARG A 47 -6.02 6.23 0.27
N GLN A 48 -5.09 6.88 0.97
CA GLN A 48 -5.07 8.35 1.11
C GLN A 48 -4.98 9.06 -0.24
N LEU A 49 -4.12 8.57 -1.14
CA LEU A 49 -4.01 9.09 -2.51
C LEU A 49 -5.34 9.00 -3.27
N TRP A 50 -6.06 7.88 -3.15
CA TRP A 50 -7.38 7.73 -3.79
C TRP A 50 -8.43 8.64 -3.17
N GLU A 51 -8.46 8.75 -1.84
CA GLU A 51 -9.39 9.62 -1.12
C GLU A 51 -9.16 11.09 -1.49
N TRP A 52 -7.90 11.53 -1.58
CA TRP A 52 -7.52 12.85 -2.05
C TRP A 52 -7.90 13.05 -3.51
N TYR A 53 -7.57 12.11 -4.39
CA TYR A 53 -7.82 12.21 -5.83
C TYR A 53 -9.31 12.35 -6.18
N VAL A 54 -10.18 11.65 -5.45
CA VAL A 54 -11.64 11.76 -5.64
C VAL A 54 -12.29 12.88 -4.82
N GLY A 55 -11.50 13.66 -4.08
CA GLY A 55 -11.97 14.81 -3.30
C GLY A 55 -12.86 14.45 -2.11
N ARG A 56 -12.57 13.37 -1.36
CA ARG A 56 -13.33 13.05 -0.15
C ARG A 56 -13.15 14.14 0.92
N PRO A 57 -14.19 14.41 1.75
CA PRO A 57 -14.06 15.32 2.88
C PRO A 57 -12.91 14.91 3.82
N ALA A 58 -12.10 15.88 4.24
CA ALA A 58 -10.91 15.71 5.08
C ALA A 58 -9.76 14.86 4.47
N ALA A 59 -9.82 14.52 3.18
CA ALA A 59 -8.70 13.86 2.51
C ALA A 59 -7.62 14.88 2.13
N HIS A 60 -6.37 14.56 2.46
CA HIS A 60 -5.20 15.37 2.14
C HIS A 60 -4.21 14.55 1.32
N LEU A 61 -3.44 15.23 0.46
CA LEU A 61 -2.34 14.60 -0.25
C LEU A 61 -1.29 14.16 0.79
N PRO A 62 -0.90 12.86 0.83
CA PRO A 62 0.12 12.41 1.75
C PRO A 62 1.46 13.08 1.44
N GLU A 63 2.19 13.44 2.48
CA GLU A 63 3.52 14.03 2.38
C GLU A 63 4.52 12.97 1.89
N ARG A 64 5.41 13.38 0.97
CA ARG A 64 6.51 12.54 0.53
C ARG A 64 7.63 12.64 1.58
N PRO A 65 8.28 11.53 1.97
CA PRO A 65 9.46 11.61 2.81
C PRO A 65 10.49 12.56 2.15
N GLY A 66 10.96 13.54 2.93
CA GLY A 66 11.88 14.57 2.48
C GLY A 66 13.23 13.98 2.06
N ALA A 67 13.88 14.63 1.09
CA ALA A 67 15.23 14.25 0.65
C ALA A 67 16.33 14.59 1.69
N ASP A 68 15.97 15.23 2.80
CA ASP A 68 16.90 15.75 3.81
C ASP A 68 17.31 14.73 4.88
N ASP A 69 16.75 13.50 4.85
CA ASP A 69 17.11 12.38 5.74
C ASP A 69 17.91 11.27 5.01
N LEU A 70 18.55 11.57 3.87
CA LEU A 70 19.50 10.69 3.17
C LEU A 70 20.96 11.13 3.38
#